data_AF-A0A659UUW4-F1
#
_entry.id   AF-A0A659UUW4-F1
#
_cell.length_a   1.000
_cell.length_b   1.000
_cell.length_c   1.000
_cell.angle_alpha   90.00
_cell.angle_beta   90.00
_cell.angle_gamma   90.00
#
_symmetry.space_group_name_H-M   'P 1'
#
loop_
_entity.id
_entity.type
_entity.pdbx_description
1 polymer ?
#
loop_
_entity_poly.entity_id
_entity_poly.type
_entity_poly.pdbx_seq_one_letter_code
_entity_poly.pdbx_strand_id
1 'polypeptide(L)' 'NLSVNGAGIDDFTVIVDDSDFFAKPVAVGDAVPLAWDRQDAVVLGRLN' A
#
# COMPACT_ATOMS: atom_id res chain seq x y z
N ASN A 1 5.15 -10.17 -3.96
CA ASN A 1 5.59 -8.79 -4.25
C ASN A 1 4.42 -8.14 -4.98
N LEU A 2 3.84 -7.09 -4.40
CA LEU A 2 2.68 -6.36 -4.93
C LEU A 2 3.22 -5.09 -5.60
N SER A 3 3.09 -5.01 -6.93
CA SER A 3 3.49 -3.83 -7.70
C SER A 3 2.29 -2.95 -7.97
N VAL A 4 2.43 -1.65 -7.70
CA VAL A 4 1.39 -0.63 -7.86
C VAL A 4 1.92 0.38 -8.85
N ASN A 5 1.23 0.58 -9.97
CA ASN A 5 1.69 1.47 -11.02
C ASN A 5 0.99 2.82 -10.92
N GLY A 6 1.62 3.80 -10.25
CA GLY A 6 1.08 5.16 -10.09
C GLY A 6 2.05 6.12 -9.40
N ALA A 7 2.20 7.33 -9.98
CA ALA A 7 2.93 8.48 -9.43
C ALA A 7 4.40 8.25 -8.99
N GLY A 8 5.18 7.53 -9.81
CA GLY A 8 6.63 7.33 -9.56
C GLY A 8 6.96 6.37 -8.42
N ILE A 9 5.97 5.58 -7.98
CA ILE A 9 6.15 4.45 -7.07
C ILE A 9 6.30 3.20 -7.95
N ASP A 10 7.47 2.58 -7.96
CA ASP A 10 7.73 1.34 -8.71
C ASP A 10 7.35 0.09 -7.90
N ASP A 11 7.56 0.12 -6.57
CA ASP A 11 7.28 -1.00 -5.66
C ASP A 11 6.77 -0.49 -4.30
N PHE A 12 5.82 -1.23 -3.70
CA PHE A 12 5.28 -0.95 -2.37
C PHE A 12 5.26 -2.21 -1.49
N THR A 13 5.57 -2.08 -0.21
CA THR A 13 5.45 -3.18 0.76
C THR A 13 4.33 -2.86 1.73
N VAL A 14 3.30 -3.72 1.74
CA VAL A 14 2.24 -3.69 2.75
C VAL A 14 2.57 -4.72 3.83
N ILE A 15 2.44 -4.34 5.09
CA ILE A 15 2.46 -5.25 6.23
C ILE A 15 1.04 -5.24 6.80
N VAL A 16 0.42 -6.40 6.93
CA VAL A 16 -0.93 -6.58 7.49
C VAL A 16 -0.87 -7.61 8.60
N ASP A 17 -1.83 -7.56 9.51
CA ASP A 17 -2.01 -8.60 10.51
C ASP A 17 -2.47 -9.91 9.86
N ASP A 18 -2.02 -11.05 10.41
CA ASP A 18 -2.37 -12.38 9.90
C ASP A 18 -3.90 -12.58 9.86
N SER A 19 -4.63 -12.08 10.87
CA SER A 19 -6.09 -12.19 10.93
C SER A 19 -6.78 -11.54 9.74
N ASP A 20 -6.29 -10.37 9.33
CA ASP A 20 -6.87 -9.61 8.23
C ASP A 20 -6.53 -10.22 6.88
N PHE A 21 -5.30 -10.76 6.76
CA PHE A 21 -4.91 -11.55 5.60
C PHE A 21 -5.79 -12.79 5.42
N PHE A 22 -6.06 -13.56 6.47
CA PHE A 22 -6.90 -14.77 6.37
C PHE A 22 -8.38 -14.45 6.18
N ALA A 23 -8.86 -13.30 6.65
CA ALA A 23 -10.21 -12.83 6.38
C ALA A 23 -10.40 -12.45 4.89
N LYS A 24 -9.36 -11.89 4.25
CA LYS A 24 -9.38 -11.51 2.84
C LYS A 24 -8.01 -11.72 2.17
N PRO A 25 -7.69 -12.97 1.77
CA PRO A 25 -6.39 -13.28 1.18
C PRO A 25 -6.24 -12.61 -0.19
N VAL A 26 -5.02 -12.18 -0.50
CA VAL A 26 -4.65 -11.51 -1.76
C VAL A 26 -3.85 -12.47 -2.63
N ALA A 27 -4.20 -12.56 -3.92
CA ALA A 27 -3.47 -13.34 -4.91
C ALA A 27 -2.64 -12.46 -5.85
N VAL A 28 -1.67 -13.09 -6.53
CA VAL A 28 -0.90 -12.41 -7.57
C VAL A 28 -1.81 -12.03 -8.73
N GLY A 29 -1.77 -10.75 -9.12
CA GLY A 29 -2.61 -10.20 -10.18
C GLY A 29 -3.91 -9.58 -9.68
N ASP A 30 -4.23 -9.69 -8.39
CA ASP A 30 -5.36 -8.98 -7.81
C ASP A 30 -5.12 -7.46 -7.82
N ALA A 31 -6.16 -6.72 -8.22
CA ALA A 31 -6.19 -5.29 -8.03
C ALA A 31 -6.51 -4.98 -6.56
N VAL A 32 -5.48 -4.60 -5.79
CA VAL A 32 -5.64 -4.23 -4.38
C VAL A 32 -5.73 -2.70 -4.27
N PRO A 33 -6.86 -2.14 -3.83
CA PRO A 33 -6.96 -0.72 -3.57
C PRO A 33 -6.13 -0.38 -2.33
N LEU A 34 -5.17 0.52 -2.48
CA LEU A 34 -4.42 1.09 -1.37
C LEU A 34 -5.04 2.42 -0.97
N ALA A 35 -5.20 2.61 0.33
CA ALA A 35 -5.67 3.85 0.93
C ALA A 35 -4.93 4.05 2.26
N TRP A 36 -4.67 5.30 2.59
CA TRP A 36 -4.11 5.73 3.87
C TRP A 36 -4.77 7.04 4.27
N ASP A 37 -4.93 7.26 5.57
CA ASP A 37 -5.37 8.55 6.06
C ASP A 37 -4.22 9.55 6.04
N ARG A 38 -4.55 10.84 6.09
CA ARG A 38 -3.54 11.91 6.12
C ARG A 38 -2.56 11.74 7.28
N GLN A 39 -3.01 11.22 8.43
CA GLN A 39 -2.14 11.00 9.58
C GLN A 39 -1.12 9.87 9.40
N ASP A 40 -1.36 8.94 8.47
CA ASP A 40 -0.50 7.78 8.23
C ASP A 40 0.57 8.07 7.17
N ALA A 41 0.50 9.24 6.53
CA ALA A 41 1.43 9.68 5.51
C ALA A 41 2.48 10.63 6.07
N VAL A 42 3.75 10.28 5.91
CA VAL A 42 4.88 11.17 6.18
C VAL A 42 5.33 11.82 4.89
N VAL A 43 5.23 13.16 4.80
CA VAL A 43 5.70 13.92 3.63
C VAL A 43 7.19 14.20 3.78
N LEU A 44 7.99 13.65 2.88
CA LEU A 44 9.42 13.91 2.80
C LEU A 44 9.67 15.02 1.76
N GLY A 45 9.99 16.23 2.22
CA GLY A 45 10.26 17.38 1.37
C GLY A 45 10.14 18.72 2.10
N ARG A 46 10.40 19.82 1.40
CA ARG A 46 10.11 21.17 1.91
C ARG A 46 8.66 21.53 1.57
N LEU A 47 7.87 21.81 2.60
CA LEU A 47 6.60 22.54 2.46
C LEU A 47 6.97 23.99 2.15
N ASN A 48 7.04 24.33 0.87
CA ASN A 48 7.12 25.73 0.43
C ASN A 48 5.73 26.34 0.40
#